data_AF-A5EYC0-F1
#
_entry.id   AF-A5EYC0-F1
#
_cell.length_a   1.000
_cell.length_b   1.000
_cell.length_c   1.000
_cell.angle_alpha   90.00
_cell.angle_beta   90.00
_cell.angle_gamma   90.00
#
_symmetry.space_group_name_H-M   'P 1'
#
loop_
_entity.id
_entity.type
_entity.pdbx_description
1 polymer ?
#
loop_
_entity_poly.entity_id
_entity_poly.type
_entity_poly.pdbx_seq_one_letter_code
_entity_poly.pdbx_strand_id
1 'polypeptide(L)'
;MIETPLGTIDADAVLHLSATLTQLSLAQKPFSRFSQALPERITVDAHAVRQCDSAGVAALIWWCRYCRQQNAHLVWRPLPASITELAALYQIDFQAWTEYAD
;
A
#
# COMPACT_ATOMS: atom_id res chain seq x y z
N MET A 1 -4.39 -9.46 13.57
CA MET A 1 -4.40 -8.11 12.98
C MET A 1 -2.97 -7.60 12.97
N ILE A 2 -2.46 -7.17 11.82
CA ILE A 2 -1.10 -6.63 11.67
C ILE A 2 -1.23 -5.14 11.40
N GLU A 3 -0.69 -4.30 12.29
CA GLU A 3 -0.61 -2.85 12.07
C GLU A 3 0.55 -2.54 11.14
N THR A 4 0.29 -1.80 10.06
CA THR A 4 1.29 -1.37 9.09
C THR A 4 1.39 0.15 9.07
N PRO A 5 2.45 0.72 8.48
CA PRO A 5 2.53 2.15 8.22
C PRO A 5 1.35 2.72 7.42
N LEU A 6 0.69 1.88 6.60
CA LEU A 6 -0.37 2.30 5.67
C LEU A 6 -1.78 2.04 6.20
N GLY A 7 -1.95 1.15 7.17
CA GLY A 7 -3.25 0.69 7.61
C GLY A 7 -3.15 -0.58 8.44
N THR A 8 -4.13 -1.46 8.30
CA THR A 8 -4.20 -2.70 9.09
C THR A 8 -4.55 -3.89 8.22
N ILE A 9 -3.84 -5.00 8.41
CA ILE A 9 -4.17 -6.29 7.80
C ILE A 9 -5.06 -7.06 8.78
N ASP A 10 -6.24 -7.47 8.32
CA ASP A 10 -7.18 -8.27 9.11
C ASP A 10 -6.86 -9.77 9.09
N ALA A 11 -7.77 -10.59 9.62
CA ALA A 11 -7.60 -12.05 9.66
C ALA A 11 -7.73 -12.72 8.28
N ASP A 12 -8.37 -12.06 7.32
CA ASP A 12 -8.60 -12.54 5.95
C ASP A 12 -7.51 -12.06 4.98
N ALA A 13 -6.40 -11.55 5.52
CA ALA A 13 -5.28 -10.98 4.77
C ALA A 13 -5.68 -9.79 3.86
N VAL A 14 -6.69 -9.01 4.27
CA VAL A 14 -7.04 -7.75 3.61
C VAL A 14 -6.31 -6.60 4.31
N LEU A 15 -5.45 -5.90 3.59
CA LEU A 15 -4.90 -4.61 4.01
C LEU A 15 -5.93 -3.52 3.76
N HIS A 16 -6.55 -3.03 4.84
CA HIS A 16 -7.40 -1.85 4.82
C HIS A 16 -6.51 -0.61 4.93
N LEU A 17 -6.40 0.16 3.85
CA LEU A 17 -5.62 1.39 3.85
C LEU A 17 -6.30 2.47 4.70
N SER A 18 -5.47 3.28 5.36
CA SER A 18 -5.92 4.41 6.17
C SER A 18 -6.62 5.46 5.30
N ALA A 19 -7.59 6.17 5.86
CA ALA A 19 -8.35 7.18 5.12
C ALA A 19 -7.49 8.33 4.56
N THR A 20 -6.33 8.60 5.17
CA THR A 20 -5.37 9.63 4.75
C THR A 20 -3.99 9.03 4.56
N LEU A 21 -3.45 9.17 3.34
CA LEU A 21 -2.10 8.79 2.95
C LEU A 21 -1.36 10.04 2.48
N THR A 22 -1.05 10.94 3.41
CA THR A 22 -0.39 12.22 3.13
C THR A 22 0.91 12.32 3.90
N GLN A 23 1.78 13.25 3.53
CA GLN A 23 3.03 13.50 4.26
C GLN A 23 2.79 13.66 5.76
N LEU A 24 1.72 14.38 6.14
CA LEU A 24 1.37 14.60 7.55
C LEU A 24 0.89 13.33 8.25
N SER A 25 0.02 12.52 7.62
CA SER A 25 -0.48 11.28 8.24
C SER A 25 0.60 10.19 8.34
N LEU A 26 1.63 10.28 7.49
CA LEU A 26 2.70 9.30 7.37
C LEU A 26 3.99 9.67 8.14
N ALA A 27 4.17 10.92 8.55
CA ALA A 27 5.43 11.46 9.09
C ALA A 27 6.05 10.67 10.26
N GLN A 28 5.23 9.97 11.05
CA GLN A 28 5.68 9.21 12.23
C GLN A 28 5.41 7.71 12.10
N LYS A 29 5.02 7.24 10.91
CA LYS A 29 4.74 5.82 10.68
C LYS A 29 6.06 5.03 10.60
N PRO A 30 6.11 3.79 11.11
CA PRO A 30 7.36 3.08 11.36
C PRO A 30 7.95 2.40 10.10
N PHE A 31 7.99 3.07 8.96
CA PHE A 31 8.46 2.50 7.68
C PHE A 31 9.83 1.81 7.78
N SER A 32 10.81 2.41 8.45
CA SER A 32 12.16 1.87 8.59
C SER A 32 12.30 0.74 9.63
N ARG A 33 11.30 0.56 10.49
CA ARG A 33 11.30 -0.44 11.58
C ARG A 33 10.24 -1.51 11.42
N PHE A 34 9.41 -1.43 10.38
CA PHE A 34 8.37 -2.42 10.11
C PHE A 34 9.02 -3.71 9.59
N SER A 35 8.94 -4.77 10.40
CA SER A 35 9.57 -6.08 10.15
C SER A 35 8.61 -7.25 10.37
N GLN A 36 7.29 -6.99 10.37
CA GLN A 36 6.28 -8.02 10.60
C GLN A 36 6.24 -9.01 9.44
N ALA A 37 6.16 -10.31 9.76
CA ALA A 37 5.92 -11.34 8.76
C ALA A 37 4.56 -11.13 8.12
N LEU A 38 4.51 -11.26 6.79
CA LEU A 38 3.32 -11.04 5.99
C LEU A 38 2.68 -12.35 5.55
N PRO A 39 1.35 -12.40 5.37
CA PRO A 39 0.71 -13.48 4.63
C PRO A 39 1.28 -13.60 3.20
N GLU A 40 1.30 -14.82 2.65
CA GLU A 40 1.76 -15.07 1.27
C GLU A 40 0.96 -14.31 0.21
N ARG A 41 -0.31 -13.99 0.50
CA ARG A 41 -1.19 -13.22 -0.38
C ARG A 41 -1.92 -12.16 0.43
N ILE A 42 -1.90 -10.91 -0.04
CA ILE A 42 -2.57 -9.79 0.60
C ILE A 42 -3.47 -9.08 -0.40
N THR A 43 -4.74 -8.91 -0.05
CA THR A 43 -5.66 -8.07 -0.82
C THR A 43 -5.56 -6.64 -0.31
N VAL A 44 -5.29 -5.66 -1.18
CA VAL A 44 -5.23 -4.25 -0.80
C VAL A 44 -6.59 -3.59 -1.06
N ASP A 45 -7.20 -3.08 0.00
CA ASP A 45 -8.43 -2.31 -0.04
C ASP A 45 -8.16 -0.83 0.24
N ALA A 46 -8.40 0.00 -0.78
CA ALA A 46 -8.23 1.44 -0.74
C ALA A 46 -9.55 2.21 -0.63
N HIS A 47 -10.69 1.54 -0.42
CA HIS A 47 -12.01 2.17 -0.47
C HIS A 47 -12.19 3.29 0.56
N ALA A 48 -11.53 3.18 1.71
CA ALA A 48 -11.57 4.19 2.77
C ALA A 48 -10.70 5.43 2.48
N VAL A 49 -9.77 5.36 1.52
CA VAL A 49 -8.86 6.47 1.22
C VAL A 49 -9.65 7.65 0.65
N ARG A 50 -9.43 8.82 1.24
CA ARG A 50 -10.04 10.11 0.85
C ARG A 50 -8.99 11.14 0.44
N GLN A 51 -7.78 11.04 0.98
CA GLN A 51 -6.69 11.97 0.70
C GLN A 51 -5.41 11.19 0.45
N CYS A 52 -4.73 11.49 -0.65
CA CYS A 52 -3.45 10.95 -1.01
C CYS A 52 -2.61 12.08 -1.63
N ASP A 53 -1.35 12.21 -1.22
CA ASP A 53 -0.38 13.09 -1.86
C ASP A 53 0.83 12.27 -2.36
N SER A 54 1.89 12.96 -2.81
CA SER A 54 3.08 12.30 -3.35
C SER A 54 3.77 11.39 -2.32
N ALA A 55 3.71 11.71 -1.03
CA ALA A 55 4.21 10.85 0.04
C ALA A 55 3.34 9.59 0.17
N GLY A 56 2.03 9.71 -0.01
CA GLY A 56 1.11 8.57 -0.09
C GLY A 56 1.48 7.59 -1.20
N VAL A 57 1.72 8.09 -2.42
CA VAL A 57 2.17 7.25 -3.54
C VAL A 57 3.52 6.60 -3.26
N ALA A 58 4.50 7.37 -2.76
CA ALA A 58 5.80 6.83 -2.37
C ALA A 58 5.69 5.73 -1.29
N ALA A 59 4.74 5.87 -0.37
CA ALA A 59 4.47 4.90 0.67
C ALA A 59 3.83 3.60 0.12
N LEU A 60 2.94 3.70 -0.88
CA LEU A 60 2.41 2.55 -1.59
C LEU A 60 3.51 1.82 -2.39
N ILE A 61 4.40 2.54 -3.05
CA ILE A 61 5.58 1.96 -3.71
C ILE A 61 6.46 1.21 -2.70
N TRP A 62 6.74 1.84 -1.54
CA TRP A 62 7.48 1.19 -0.47
C TRP A 62 6.81 -0.13 -0.05
N TRP A 63 5.49 -0.14 0.10
CA TRP A 63 4.75 -1.34 0.49
C TRP A 63 4.85 -2.47 -0.54
N CYS A 64 4.74 -2.16 -1.82
CA CYS A 64 4.96 -3.13 -2.88
C CYS A 64 6.36 -3.75 -2.80
N ARG A 65 7.40 -2.93 -2.60
CA ARG A 65 8.78 -3.40 -2.46
C ARG A 65 8.94 -4.26 -1.22
N TYR A 66 8.35 -3.86 -0.10
CA TYR A 66 8.37 -4.62 1.15
C TYR A 66 7.70 -5.99 1.01
N CYS A 67 6.53 -6.05 0.37
CA CYS A 67 5.84 -7.32 0.11
C CYS A 67 6.66 -8.23 -0.81
N ARG A 68 7.29 -7.69 -1.86
CA ARG A 68 8.18 -8.45 -2.75
C ARG A 68 9.36 -9.06 -1.98
N GLN A 69 9.99 -8.32 -1.07
CA GLN A 69 11.09 -8.83 -0.24
C GLN A 69 10.67 -9.99 0.68
N GLN A 70 9.39 -10.06 1.04
CA GLN A 70 8.78 -11.12 1.86
C GLN A 70 8.13 -12.23 1.01
N ASN A 71 8.24 -12.18 -0.33
CA ASN A 71 7.50 -13.04 -1.27
C ASN A 71 5.97 -13.02 -1.09
N ALA A 72 5.42 -11.91 -0.60
CA ALA A 72 3.98 -11.71 -0.45
C ALA A 72 3.37 -11.14 -1.74
N HIS A 73 2.40 -11.84 -2.31
CA HIS A 73 1.69 -11.44 -3.52
C HIS A 73 0.59 -10.44 -3.22
N LEU A 74 0.61 -9.30 -3.91
CA LEU A 74 -0.44 -8.28 -3.78
C LEU A 74 -1.56 -8.53 -4.78
N VAL A 75 -2.81 -8.31 -4.34
CA VAL A 75 -4.00 -8.26 -5.18
C VAL A 75 -4.70 -6.94 -4.88
N TRP A 76 -4.79 -6.05 -5.86
CA TRP A 76 -5.38 -4.73 -5.67
C TRP A 76 -6.87 -4.76 -5.97
N ARG A 77 -7.70 -4.28 -5.03
CA ARG A 77 -9.06 -3.86 -5.37
C ARG A 77 -9.00 -2.58 -6.23
N PRO A 78 -10.09 -2.20 -6.92
CA PRO A 78 -10.16 -0.93 -7.64
C PRO A 78 -9.70 0.23 -6.76
N LEU A 79 -8.75 1.01 -7.26
CA LEU A 79 -8.17 2.14 -6.55
C LEU A 79 -9.05 3.39 -6.76
N PRO A 80 -9.24 4.24 -5.73
CA PRO A 80 -9.95 5.50 -5.88
C PRO A 80 -9.16 6.50 -6.73
N ALA A 81 -9.89 7.44 -7.36
CA ALA A 81 -9.33 8.50 -8.20
C ALA A 81 -8.19 9.28 -7.53
N SER A 82 -8.31 9.55 -6.23
CA SER A 82 -7.29 10.24 -5.42
C SER A 82 -5.92 9.57 -5.46
N ILE A 83 -5.87 8.25 -5.72
CA ILE A 83 -4.62 7.50 -5.89
C ILE A 83 -4.28 7.38 -7.37
N THR A 84 -5.23 6.99 -8.22
CA THR A 84 -4.95 6.68 -9.64
C THR A 84 -4.53 7.91 -10.44
N GLU A 85 -5.13 9.08 -10.19
CA GLU A 85 -4.75 10.32 -10.89
C GLU A 85 -3.30 10.71 -10.60
N LEU A 86 -2.91 10.64 -9.33
CA LEU A 86 -1.56 10.97 -8.91
C LEU A 86 -0.54 9.90 -9.35
N ALA A 87 -0.89 8.62 -9.26
CA ALA A 87 -0.06 7.52 -9.76
C ALA A 87 0.19 7.64 -11.28
N ALA A 88 -0.81 8.05 -12.05
CA ALA A 88 -0.68 8.28 -13.49
C ALA A 88 0.32 9.39 -13.83
N LEU A 89 0.41 10.46 -13.02
CA LEU A 89 1.44 11.49 -13.19
C LEU A 89 2.86 10.94 -13.02
N TYR A 90 3.01 9.92 -12.19
CA TYR A 90 4.27 9.20 -11.99
C TYR A 90 4.45 7.99 -12.91
N GLN A 91 3.51 7.75 -13.83
CA GLN A 91 3.48 6.58 -14.73
C GLN A 91 3.53 5.25 -13.96
N ILE A 92 2.88 5.19 -12.80
CA ILE A 92 2.79 4.00 -11.96
C ILE A 92 1.42 3.37 -12.14
N ASP A 93 1.41 2.08 -12.45
CA ASP A 93 0.22 1.25 -12.43
C ASP A 93 0.35 0.18 -11.34
N PHE A 94 -0.28 0.42 -10.19
CA PHE A 94 -0.30 -0.52 -9.07
C PHE A 94 -1.06 -1.81 -9.40
N GLN A 95 -2.02 -1.78 -10.34
CA GLN A 95 -2.74 -2.98 -10.74
C GLN A 95 -1.88 -3.88 -11.65
N ALA A 96 -0.98 -3.29 -12.44
CA ALA A 96 0.05 -4.04 -13.17
C ALA A 96 1.23 -4.50 -12.29
N TRP A 97 1.37 -3.95 -11.08
CA TRP A 97 2.39 -4.36 -10.10
C TRP A 97 2.10 -5.70 -9.41
N THR A 98 1.35 -6.57 -10.07
CA THR A 98 1.16 -7.96 -9.67
C THR A 98 2.34 -8.83 -10.07
N GLU A 99 3.14 -8.47 -11.08
CA GLU A 99 4.05 -9.42 -11.75
C GLU A 99 5.34 -8.83 -12.36
N TYR A 100 6.01 -7.85 -11.75
CA TYR A 100 7.39 -7.56 -12.16
C TYR A 100 8.36 -8.51 -11.44
N ALA A 101 8.44 -9.73 -11.97
CA ALA A 101 9.63 -10.54 -11.94
C ALA A 101 10.61 -9.92 -12.95
N ASP A 102 11.50 -9.08 -12.43
CA ASP A 102 12.92 -8.99 -12.74
C ASP A 102 13.55 -7.93 -11.81
#